data_AF-A0A7V6M304-F1
#
_entry.id   AF-A0A7V6M304-F1
#
_cell.length_a   1.000
_cell.length_b   1.000
_cell.length_c   1.000
_cell.angle_alpha   90.00
_cell.angle_beta   90.00
_cell.angle_gamma   90.00
#
_symmetry.space_group_name_H-M   'P 1'
#
loop_
_entity.id
_entity.type
_entity.pdbx_description
1 polymer ?
#
loop_
_entity_poly.entity_id
_entity_poly.type
_entity_poly.pdbx_seq_one_letter_code
_entity_poly.pdbx_strand_id
1 'polypeptide(L)'
;MGLRNVFNKKDKIEQPKDVPNLNRPMQNKFMLGIRYEFPKENSEDVFVFGRLKGTVTVGDAVTISHFGEDYAATQYSVIVAMRTADGQMPPTASNCDLTLLLQNAKNAQIKCGTVLFNGNVTTEGMHNAYLDALANVYIPHYNLNYKPEDAEKLSLTDCQEILRVYNVYSRPRQSQDPEIQRRNQEAETSFTNLFIRKLLSVKSIYCVYNKRTSEPHLFSRIVPQENEMYICTEPYIMLITKAFHERLAQISEDENLDIREINNENNKNLEEFLSSTFYLNGACGAIINFQEVVLKAGMLVTKPDFSEVPEINRPVMNPDLMRWILLIGQLSSVDTDDGRFVFGLYYNLLSQELTKALLITPVKYEGFVPEDETGKGIIKKGSEMQFPILQGKYNRPAIKMYTDWKRLYEEEGNEWSGLIQPVESMISIYDCVINMSSNGDKGIYISKEMFEEIKRKSSDS
;
A
#
# COMPACT_ATOMS: atom_id res chain seq x y z
N MET A 1 -33.58 22.78 -10.70
CA MET A 1 -34.64 22.17 -11.54
C MET A 1 -34.05 20.95 -12.20
N GLY A 2 -34.68 19.78 -11.99
CA GLY A 2 -34.05 18.48 -12.20
C GLY A 2 -33.75 18.12 -13.66
N LEU A 3 -32.62 17.45 -13.87
CA LEU A 3 -32.14 16.88 -15.14
C LEU A 3 -33.10 15.89 -15.82
N ARG A 4 -34.20 15.50 -15.16
CA ARG A 4 -35.21 14.53 -15.65
C ARG A 4 -36.03 14.99 -16.87
N ASN A 5 -36.12 16.30 -17.15
CA ASN A 5 -37.05 16.82 -18.17
C ASN A 5 -36.40 17.16 -19.53
N VAL A 6 -35.15 16.79 -19.76
CA VAL A 6 -34.32 17.35 -20.84
C VAL A 6 -34.50 16.66 -22.21
N PHE A 7 -35.12 15.47 -22.25
CA PHE A 7 -35.32 14.68 -23.49
C PHE A 7 -36.78 14.34 -23.84
N ASN A 8 -37.78 15.00 -23.22
CA ASN A 8 -39.20 14.68 -23.41
C ASN A 8 -39.89 15.39 -24.60
N LYS A 9 -39.14 16.06 -25.49
CA LYS A 9 -39.72 16.57 -26.74
C LYS A 9 -39.73 15.45 -27.78
N LYS A 10 -40.94 15.02 -28.14
CA LYS A 10 -41.25 14.13 -29.27
C LYS A 10 -40.90 14.84 -30.59
N ASP A 11 -39.62 14.92 -30.91
CA ASP A 11 -39.22 14.97 -32.31
C ASP A 11 -39.05 13.51 -32.75
N LYS A 12 -39.70 13.15 -33.86
CA LYS A 12 -39.62 11.80 -34.43
C LYS A 12 -38.17 11.52 -34.82
N ILE A 13 -37.42 10.88 -33.92
CA ILE A 13 -36.15 10.26 -34.24
C ILE A 13 -36.51 9.01 -35.05
N GLU A 14 -36.26 9.05 -36.36
CA GLU A 14 -36.29 7.85 -37.18
C GLU A 14 -35.27 6.87 -36.60
N GLN A 15 -35.74 5.70 -36.16
CA GLN A 15 -34.85 4.60 -35.81
C GLN A 15 -34.08 4.20 -37.06
N PRO A 16 -32.73 4.20 -37.06
CA PRO A 16 -31.99 3.56 -38.12
C PRO A 16 -32.30 2.06 -38.06
N LYS A 17 -33.10 1.61 -39.03
CA LYS A 17 -33.23 0.20 -39.38
C LYS A 17 -31.93 -0.18 -40.07
N ASP A 18 -30.95 -0.61 -39.28
CA ASP A 18 -29.91 -1.58 -39.62
C ASP A 18 -28.87 -1.57 -38.50
N VAL A 19 -28.62 -2.74 -37.90
CA VAL A 19 -27.50 -2.95 -36.98
C VAL A 19 -26.21 -2.70 -37.78
N PRO A 20 -25.35 -1.74 -37.41
CA PRO A 20 -24.12 -1.51 -38.15
C PRO A 20 -23.22 -2.74 -38.01
N ASN A 21 -22.70 -3.19 -39.14
CA ASN A 21 -21.69 -4.23 -39.22
C ASN A 21 -20.46 -3.81 -38.37
N LEU A 22 -20.13 -4.58 -37.33
CA LEU A 22 -19.03 -4.35 -36.36
C LEU A 22 -17.62 -4.22 -37.01
N ASN A 23 -17.52 -4.37 -38.34
CA ASN A 23 -16.29 -4.34 -39.13
C ASN A 23 -16.06 -3.04 -39.92
N ARG A 24 -16.76 -1.93 -39.63
CA ARG A 24 -16.41 -0.62 -40.25
C ARG A 24 -15.11 -0.07 -39.65
N PRO A 25 -14.17 0.44 -40.47
CA PRO A 25 -12.96 1.08 -39.95
C PRO A 25 -13.34 2.33 -39.14
N MET A 26 -12.94 2.36 -37.86
CA MET A 26 -13.21 3.47 -36.93
C MET A 26 -12.48 4.73 -37.41
N GLN A 27 -13.23 5.69 -37.98
CA GLN A 27 -12.67 6.92 -38.54
C GLN A 27 -12.27 7.95 -37.48
N ASN A 28 -12.87 7.90 -36.29
CA ASN A 28 -12.63 8.87 -35.22
C ASN A 28 -12.14 8.17 -33.95
N LYS A 29 -11.14 8.76 -33.27
CA LYS A 29 -10.65 8.31 -31.97
C LYS A 29 -11.17 9.24 -30.88
N PHE A 30 -11.70 8.68 -29.80
CA PHE A 30 -12.08 9.45 -28.63
C PHE A 30 -11.86 8.70 -27.31
N MET A 31 -11.82 9.48 -26.23
CA MET A 31 -11.94 9.05 -24.86
C MET A 31 -12.90 9.96 -24.11
N LEU A 32 -13.67 9.41 -23.18
CA LEU A 32 -14.53 10.14 -22.28
C LEU A 32 -14.52 9.47 -20.91
N GLY A 33 -14.03 10.18 -19.89
CA GLY A 33 -14.19 9.77 -18.50
C GLY A 33 -15.57 10.19 -18.00
N ILE A 34 -16.35 9.23 -17.51
CA ILE A 34 -17.72 9.46 -17.05
C ILE A 34 -17.69 10.09 -15.66
N ARG A 35 -18.35 11.25 -15.53
CA ARG A 35 -18.53 11.96 -14.26
C ARG A 35 -19.85 11.58 -13.59
N TYR A 36 -20.93 11.50 -14.37
CA TYR A 36 -22.27 11.20 -13.86
C TYR A 36 -23.02 10.26 -14.81
N GLU A 37 -23.80 9.36 -14.21
CA GLU A 37 -24.70 8.42 -14.86
C GLU A 37 -26.17 8.70 -14.50
N PHE A 38 -27.07 8.53 -15.45
CA PHE A 38 -28.51 8.62 -15.24
C PHE A 38 -29.21 7.49 -16.03
N PRO A 39 -29.78 6.48 -15.35
CA PRO A 39 -30.55 5.44 -16.05
C PRO A 39 -31.80 6.04 -16.69
N LYS A 40 -32.12 5.64 -17.92
CA LYS A 40 -33.34 6.05 -18.60
C LYS A 40 -34.53 5.23 -18.07
N GLU A 41 -35.61 5.91 -17.70
CA GLU A 41 -36.82 5.23 -17.19
C GLU A 41 -37.38 4.24 -18.23
N ASN A 42 -37.75 3.05 -17.75
CA ASN A 42 -38.31 1.95 -18.55
C ASN A 42 -37.47 1.56 -19.79
N SER A 43 -36.14 1.68 -19.68
CA SER A 43 -35.21 1.35 -20.75
C SER A 43 -33.92 0.75 -20.17
N GLU A 44 -33.22 -0.03 -20.99
CA GLU A 44 -31.87 -0.52 -20.69
C GLU A 44 -30.78 0.46 -21.13
N ASP A 45 -31.16 1.61 -21.71
CA ASP A 45 -30.24 2.68 -22.07
C ASP A 45 -29.82 3.53 -20.86
N VAL A 46 -28.64 4.11 -20.93
CA VAL A 46 -28.08 4.96 -19.86
C VAL A 46 -27.58 6.28 -20.44
N PHE A 47 -27.95 7.39 -19.80
CA PHE A 47 -27.33 8.69 -20.06
C PHE A 47 -26.04 8.82 -19.25
N VAL A 48 -24.98 9.31 -19.88
CA VAL A 48 -23.69 9.53 -19.22
C VAL A 48 -23.18 10.91 -19.57
N PHE A 49 -22.58 11.59 -18.60
CA PHE A 49 -21.98 12.92 -18.77
C PHE A 49 -20.49 12.87 -18.47
N GLY A 50 -19.70 13.53 -19.31
CA GLY A 50 -18.26 13.64 -19.12
C GLY A 50 -17.60 14.57 -20.13
N ARG A 51 -16.28 14.70 -20.01
CA ARG A 51 -15.47 15.50 -20.93
C ARG A 51 -14.92 14.62 -22.04
N LEU A 52 -15.33 14.92 -23.27
CA LEU A 52 -14.81 14.28 -24.46
C LEU A 52 -13.39 14.80 -24.77
N LYS A 53 -12.48 13.88 -25.10
CA LYS A 53 -11.22 14.14 -25.78
C LYS A 53 -11.24 13.41 -27.12
N GLY A 54 -10.92 14.10 -28.20
CA GLY A 54 -11.08 13.57 -29.56
C GLY A 54 -12.46 13.87 -30.14
N THR A 55 -12.89 13.04 -31.08
CA THR A 55 -14.13 13.25 -31.87
C THR A 55 -15.04 12.03 -31.79
N VAL A 56 -16.33 12.27 -31.57
CA VAL A 56 -17.36 11.22 -31.46
C VAL A 56 -18.54 11.54 -32.35
N THR A 57 -19.16 10.53 -32.94
CA THR A 57 -20.33 10.63 -33.83
C THR A 57 -21.46 9.72 -33.34
N VAL A 58 -22.72 10.13 -33.56
CA VAL A 58 -23.87 9.26 -33.26
C VAL A 58 -23.79 8.01 -34.13
N GLY A 59 -23.99 6.84 -33.53
CA GLY A 59 -23.84 5.54 -34.16
C GLY A 59 -22.45 4.91 -33.98
N ASP A 60 -21.49 5.62 -33.37
CA ASP A 60 -20.19 5.03 -33.04
C ASP A 60 -20.35 3.90 -32.00
N ALA A 61 -19.66 2.78 -32.26
CA ALA A 61 -19.46 1.73 -31.28
C ALA A 61 -18.42 2.19 -30.24
N VAL A 62 -18.68 1.88 -28.98
CA VAL A 62 -17.85 2.31 -27.85
C VAL A 62 -17.48 1.14 -26.96
N THR A 63 -16.27 1.19 -26.46
CA THR A 63 -15.75 0.29 -25.42
C THR A 63 -15.94 0.96 -24.07
N ILE A 64 -16.46 0.22 -23.09
CA ILE A 64 -16.67 0.62 -21.71
C ILE A 64 -15.61 -0.10 -20.87
N SER A 65 -14.77 0.67 -20.17
CA SER A 65 -13.71 0.16 -19.29
C SER A 65 -13.82 0.76 -17.89
N HIS A 66 -13.64 -0.08 -16.87
CA HIS A 66 -13.61 0.32 -15.47
C HIS A 66 -12.19 0.24 -14.95
N PHE A 67 -11.44 1.33 -15.14
CA PHE A 67 -10.00 1.38 -14.88
C PHE A 67 -9.63 1.07 -13.41
N GLY A 68 -10.48 1.47 -12.46
CA GLY A 68 -10.27 1.24 -11.03
C GLY A 68 -10.73 -0.13 -10.51
N GLU A 69 -11.21 -1.04 -11.36
CA GLU A 69 -11.78 -2.33 -10.93
C GLU A 69 -10.85 -3.50 -11.24
N ASP A 70 -10.76 -4.45 -10.30
CA ASP A 70 -9.81 -5.57 -10.37
C ASP A 70 -10.15 -6.61 -11.47
N TYR A 71 -11.43 -6.75 -11.84
CA TYR A 71 -11.92 -7.79 -12.77
C TYR A 71 -13.00 -7.31 -13.74
N ALA A 72 -13.01 -6.03 -14.07
CA ALA A 72 -14.05 -5.50 -14.93
C ALA A 72 -13.93 -6.03 -16.36
N ALA A 73 -14.93 -6.80 -16.78
CA ALA A 73 -15.06 -7.19 -18.17
C ALA A 73 -15.21 -5.95 -19.05
N THR A 74 -14.46 -5.92 -20.14
CA THR A 74 -14.68 -4.91 -21.17
C THR A 74 -16.04 -5.12 -21.80
N GLN A 75 -16.84 -4.07 -21.83
CA GLN A 75 -18.20 -4.10 -22.37
C GLN A 75 -18.30 -3.17 -23.58
N TYR A 76 -19.32 -3.40 -24.41
CA TYR A 76 -19.52 -2.64 -25.64
C TYR A 76 -20.92 -2.05 -25.67
N SER A 77 -21.04 -0.87 -26.26
CA SER A 77 -22.29 -0.16 -26.47
C SER A 77 -22.24 0.65 -27.77
N VAL A 78 -23.36 1.26 -28.14
CA VAL A 78 -23.45 2.22 -29.25
C VAL A 78 -23.99 3.54 -28.74
N ILE A 79 -23.51 4.65 -29.30
CA ILE A 79 -24.04 5.99 -29.03
C ILE A 79 -25.29 6.22 -29.85
N VAL A 80 -26.44 6.40 -29.19
CA VAL A 80 -27.74 6.60 -29.86
C VAL A 80 -28.09 8.07 -30.00
N ALA A 81 -27.63 8.90 -29.05
CA ALA A 81 -27.82 10.34 -29.09
C ALA A 81 -26.70 11.03 -28.31
N MET A 82 -26.44 12.29 -28.65
CA MET A 82 -25.54 13.15 -27.90
C MET A 82 -26.12 14.54 -27.72
N ARG A 83 -25.75 15.21 -26.63
CA ARG A 83 -26.11 16.59 -26.34
C ARG A 83 -24.93 17.33 -25.71
N THR A 84 -24.50 18.43 -26.31
CA THR A 84 -23.41 19.27 -25.79
C THR A 84 -23.89 20.13 -24.62
N ALA A 85 -22.95 20.65 -23.81
CA ALA A 85 -23.26 21.47 -22.63
C ALA A 85 -24.09 22.75 -22.95
N ASP A 86 -23.94 23.31 -24.15
CA ASP A 86 -24.73 24.45 -24.65
C ASP A 86 -26.15 24.07 -25.09
N GLY A 87 -26.51 22.78 -25.02
CA GLY A 87 -27.84 22.27 -25.30
C GLY A 87 -28.08 21.83 -26.74
N GLN A 88 -27.08 21.92 -27.62
CA GLN A 88 -27.20 21.43 -29.00
C GLN A 88 -27.17 19.88 -29.05
N MET A 89 -27.75 19.31 -30.10
CA MET A 89 -27.75 17.86 -30.37
C MET A 89 -27.06 17.58 -31.71
N PRO A 90 -25.74 17.80 -31.80
CA PRO A 90 -25.03 17.64 -33.06
C PRO A 90 -24.87 16.14 -33.42
N PRO A 91 -24.73 15.81 -34.72
CA PRO A 91 -24.40 14.44 -35.14
C PRO A 91 -22.96 14.06 -34.79
N THR A 92 -22.07 15.05 -34.61
CA THR A 92 -20.65 14.88 -34.27
C THR A 92 -20.23 15.96 -33.27
N ALA A 93 -19.41 15.59 -32.28
CA ALA A 93 -18.85 16.51 -31.29
C ALA A 93 -17.36 16.24 -31.08
N SER A 94 -16.60 17.28 -30.70
CA SER A 94 -15.16 17.19 -30.47
C SER A 94 -14.70 18.02 -29.28
N ASN A 95 -13.85 17.44 -28.42
CA ASN A 95 -13.15 18.13 -27.32
C ASN A 95 -14.03 19.00 -26.41
N CYS A 96 -15.22 18.52 -26.03
CA CYS A 96 -16.20 19.29 -25.24
C CYS A 96 -16.86 18.46 -24.14
N ASP A 97 -17.52 19.16 -23.20
CA ASP A 97 -18.40 18.51 -22.24
C ASP A 97 -19.75 18.18 -22.89
N LEU A 98 -20.19 16.94 -22.74
CA LEU A 98 -21.41 16.46 -23.38
C LEU A 98 -22.04 15.29 -22.62
N THR A 99 -23.34 15.09 -22.90
CA THR A 99 -24.12 13.94 -22.47
C THR A 99 -24.29 12.97 -23.63
N LEU A 100 -24.00 11.69 -23.42
CA LEU A 100 -24.25 10.60 -24.37
C LEU A 100 -25.41 9.75 -23.88
N LEU A 101 -26.22 9.23 -24.81
CA LEU A 101 -27.14 8.13 -24.57
C LEU A 101 -26.52 6.83 -25.11
N LEU A 102 -26.24 5.91 -24.21
CA LEU A 102 -25.67 4.60 -24.52
C LEU A 102 -26.77 3.54 -24.60
N GLN A 103 -26.77 2.76 -25.66
CA GLN A 103 -27.73 1.67 -25.87
C GLN A 103 -27.45 0.47 -24.95
N ASN A 104 -28.49 -0.07 -24.29
CA ASN A 104 -28.40 -1.31 -23.51
C ASN A 104 -27.25 -1.36 -22.47
N ALA A 105 -26.86 -0.21 -21.92
CA ALA A 105 -25.69 -0.07 -21.05
C ALA A 105 -26.03 -0.16 -19.54
N LYS A 106 -27.27 -0.46 -19.16
CA LYS A 106 -27.68 -0.49 -17.74
C LYS A 106 -26.97 -1.57 -16.92
N ASN A 107 -26.72 -2.73 -17.51
CA ASN A 107 -25.97 -3.82 -16.87
C ASN A 107 -24.45 -3.61 -16.90
N ALA A 108 -23.98 -2.49 -17.48
CA ALA A 108 -22.56 -2.20 -17.59
C ALA A 108 -21.94 -1.63 -16.29
N GLN A 109 -22.74 -1.47 -15.23
CA GLN A 109 -22.31 -0.94 -13.92
C GLN A 109 -21.55 0.39 -14.05
N ILE A 110 -21.97 1.24 -14.99
CA ILE A 110 -21.35 2.53 -15.24
C ILE A 110 -21.40 3.38 -13.98
N LYS A 111 -20.25 3.97 -13.64
CA LYS A 111 -20.09 4.86 -12.49
C LYS A 111 -19.11 5.98 -12.81
N CYS A 112 -18.91 6.89 -11.86
CA CYS A 112 -17.84 7.88 -11.93
C CYS A 112 -16.48 7.18 -12.12
N GLY A 113 -15.68 7.65 -13.09
CA GLY A 113 -14.40 7.06 -13.44
C GLY A 113 -14.47 6.00 -14.54
N THR A 114 -15.64 5.45 -14.89
CA THR A 114 -15.75 4.58 -16.06
C THR A 114 -15.29 5.33 -17.33
N VAL A 115 -14.45 4.73 -18.15
CA VAL A 115 -13.91 5.34 -19.38
C VAL A 115 -14.57 4.73 -20.59
N LEU A 116 -15.15 5.59 -21.42
CA LEU A 116 -15.59 5.25 -22.77
C LEU A 116 -14.50 5.59 -23.76
N PHE A 117 -14.22 4.69 -24.69
CA PHE A 117 -13.27 4.97 -25.76
C PHE A 117 -13.59 4.16 -27.01
N ASN A 118 -12.98 4.56 -28.13
CA ASN A 118 -12.94 3.76 -29.34
C ASN A 118 -11.53 3.80 -29.96
N GLY A 119 -11.23 2.80 -30.80
CA GLY A 119 -9.93 2.63 -31.41
C GLY A 119 -8.79 2.31 -30.42
N ASN A 120 -7.55 2.35 -30.92
CA ASN A 120 -6.37 2.12 -30.10
C ASN A 120 -6.02 3.38 -29.30
N VAL A 121 -6.30 3.33 -28.01
CA VAL A 121 -6.01 4.37 -27.01
C VAL A 121 -4.89 3.88 -26.09
N THR A 122 -4.00 4.78 -25.66
CA THR A 122 -2.91 4.44 -24.74
C THR A 122 -3.42 4.25 -23.31
N THR A 123 -2.77 3.39 -22.53
CA THR A 123 -3.07 3.19 -21.10
C THR A 123 -2.98 4.49 -20.29
N GLU A 124 -1.99 5.33 -20.61
CA GLU A 124 -1.85 6.66 -20.01
C GLU A 124 -3.02 7.58 -20.35
N GLY A 125 -3.49 7.56 -21.61
CA GLY A 125 -4.66 8.33 -22.04
C GLY A 125 -5.93 7.92 -21.29
N MET A 126 -6.17 6.61 -21.15
CA MET A 126 -7.30 6.08 -20.39
C MET A 126 -7.23 6.49 -18.93
N HIS A 127 -6.07 6.33 -18.29
CA HIS A 127 -5.85 6.73 -16.91
C HIS A 127 -6.07 8.23 -16.70
N ASN A 128 -5.60 9.07 -17.62
CA ASN A 128 -5.82 10.52 -17.56
C ASN A 128 -7.30 10.90 -17.70
N ALA A 129 -8.09 10.18 -18.50
CA ALA A 129 -9.53 10.39 -18.60
C ALA A 129 -10.28 9.94 -17.33
N TYR A 130 -9.88 8.80 -16.77
CA TYR A 130 -10.34 8.28 -15.49
C TYR A 130 -10.07 9.26 -14.34
N LEU A 131 -8.83 9.76 -14.24
CA LEU A 131 -8.44 10.74 -13.22
C LEU A 131 -9.20 12.07 -13.36
N ASP A 132 -9.38 12.58 -14.59
CA ASP A 132 -10.16 13.79 -14.81
C ASP A 132 -11.60 13.62 -14.30
N ALA A 133 -12.22 12.46 -14.57
CA ALA A 133 -13.57 12.17 -14.11
C ALA A 133 -13.67 12.18 -12.57
N LEU A 134 -12.79 11.43 -11.89
CA LEU A 134 -12.77 11.36 -10.43
C LEU A 134 -12.51 12.73 -9.79
N ALA A 135 -11.50 13.46 -10.28
CA ALA A 135 -11.12 14.76 -9.74
C ALA A 135 -12.25 15.79 -9.86
N ASN A 136 -12.96 15.82 -10.98
CA ASN A 136 -14.06 16.78 -11.18
C ASN A 136 -15.27 16.51 -10.28
N VAL A 137 -15.49 15.26 -9.86
CA VAL A 137 -16.64 14.88 -9.02
C VAL A 137 -16.31 14.98 -7.53
N TYR A 138 -15.18 14.40 -7.12
CA TYR A 138 -14.81 14.25 -5.71
C TYR A 138 -13.89 15.36 -5.21
N ILE A 139 -13.30 16.17 -6.09
CA ILE A 139 -12.37 17.24 -5.74
C ILE A 139 -12.74 18.59 -6.40
N PRO A 140 -14.03 19.01 -6.36
CA PRO A 140 -14.40 20.30 -6.92
C PRO A 140 -13.79 21.44 -6.08
N HIS A 141 -13.21 22.44 -6.76
CA HIS A 141 -12.64 23.63 -6.12
C HIS A 141 -11.66 23.34 -4.97
N TYR A 142 -10.84 22.28 -5.10
CA TYR A 142 -9.86 21.85 -4.11
C TYR A 142 -10.44 21.34 -2.77
N ASN A 143 -11.74 21.00 -2.73
CA ASN A 143 -12.38 20.42 -1.55
C ASN A 143 -12.72 18.96 -1.78
N LEU A 144 -12.53 18.12 -0.76
CA LEU A 144 -12.95 16.72 -0.82
C LEU A 144 -14.47 16.63 -0.66
N ASN A 145 -15.16 16.37 -1.77
CA ASN A 145 -16.60 16.26 -1.85
C ASN A 145 -17.03 14.79 -1.86
N TYR A 146 -16.97 14.15 -0.69
CA TYR A 146 -17.41 12.76 -0.51
C TYR A 146 -18.71 12.70 0.31
N LYS A 147 -19.63 11.83 -0.12
CA LYS A 147 -20.83 11.48 0.63
C LYS A 147 -20.86 9.97 0.92
N PRO A 148 -21.32 9.53 2.10
CA PRO A 148 -21.43 8.11 2.43
C PRO A 148 -22.20 7.25 1.42
N GLU A 149 -23.15 7.85 0.70
CA GLU A 149 -23.93 7.22 -0.38
C GLU A 149 -23.05 6.72 -1.55
N ASP A 150 -21.89 7.35 -1.77
CA ASP A 150 -20.96 6.97 -2.83
C ASP A 150 -20.06 5.79 -2.43
N ALA A 151 -20.10 5.36 -1.17
CA ALA A 151 -19.20 4.35 -0.62
C ALA A 151 -19.24 3.01 -1.36
N GLU A 152 -20.42 2.59 -1.81
CA GLU A 152 -20.59 1.32 -2.55
C GLU A 152 -20.13 1.44 -4.00
N LYS A 153 -20.15 2.66 -4.57
CA LYS A 153 -19.75 2.90 -5.96
C LYS A 153 -18.23 2.92 -6.13
N LEU A 154 -17.49 3.40 -5.13
CA LEU A 154 -16.04 3.53 -5.23
C LEU A 154 -15.32 2.19 -5.05
N SER A 155 -14.35 1.88 -5.88
CA SER A 155 -13.41 0.77 -5.66
C SER A 155 -12.29 1.18 -4.69
N LEU A 156 -11.44 0.23 -4.29
CA LEU A 156 -10.22 0.56 -3.52
C LEU A 156 -9.31 1.52 -4.30
N THR A 157 -9.15 1.27 -5.60
CA THR A 157 -8.31 2.07 -6.49
C THR A 157 -8.89 3.46 -6.75
N ASP A 158 -10.21 3.59 -6.85
CA ASP A 158 -10.88 4.90 -6.93
C ASP A 158 -10.55 5.74 -5.69
N CYS A 159 -10.69 5.13 -4.49
CA CYS A 159 -10.33 5.79 -3.22
C CYS A 159 -8.87 6.24 -3.18
N GLN A 160 -7.95 5.38 -3.62
CA GLN A 160 -6.52 5.69 -3.65
C GLN A 160 -6.22 6.88 -4.59
N GLU A 161 -6.75 6.88 -5.82
CA GLU A 161 -6.47 7.96 -6.78
C GLU A 161 -7.14 9.28 -6.38
N ILE A 162 -8.35 9.24 -5.81
CA ILE A 162 -8.99 10.44 -5.23
C ILE A 162 -8.08 11.04 -4.15
N LEU A 163 -7.60 10.23 -3.18
CA LEU A 163 -6.70 10.73 -2.14
C LEU A 163 -5.37 11.23 -2.70
N ARG A 164 -4.82 10.57 -3.72
CA ARG A 164 -3.58 11.01 -4.38
C ARG A 164 -3.76 12.40 -4.99
N VAL A 165 -4.78 12.57 -5.82
CA VAL A 165 -5.07 13.87 -6.45
C VAL A 165 -5.34 14.93 -5.38
N TYR A 166 -6.07 14.56 -4.33
CA TYR A 166 -6.37 15.46 -3.21
C TYR A 166 -5.10 15.92 -2.48
N ASN A 167 -4.22 14.99 -2.11
CA ASN A 167 -2.98 15.28 -1.39
C ASN A 167 -2.00 16.11 -2.23
N VAL A 168 -1.90 15.85 -3.54
CA VAL A 168 -0.96 16.55 -4.43
C VAL A 168 -1.47 17.93 -4.82
N TYR A 169 -2.75 18.05 -5.20
CA TYR A 169 -3.26 19.25 -5.85
C TYR A 169 -4.10 20.13 -4.93
N SER A 170 -4.84 19.54 -4.00
CA SER A 170 -5.86 20.26 -3.24
C SER A 170 -5.40 20.66 -1.86
N ARG A 171 -4.80 19.73 -1.11
CA ARG A 171 -4.33 19.95 0.25
C ARG A 171 -3.39 21.16 0.39
N PRO A 172 -2.40 21.38 -0.51
CA PRO A 172 -1.53 22.56 -0.43
C PRO A 172 -2.23 23.89 -0.75
N ARG A 173 -3.42 23.85 -1.35
CA ARG A 173 -4.19 25.01 -1.84
C ARG A 173 -5.49 25.23 -1.07
N GLN A 174 -5.66 24.54 0.07
CA GLN A 174 -6.86 24.64 0.87
C GLN A 174 -7.10 26.07 1.37
N SER A 175 -8.38 26.42 1.50
CA SER A 175 -8.78 27.66 2.13
C SER A 175 -8.26 27.74 3.57
N GLN A 176 -7.87 28.95 3.98
CA GLN A 176 -7.55 29.26 5.38
C GLN A 176 -8.81 29.57 6.21
N ASP A 177 -10.00 29.51 5.60
CA ASP A 177 -11.28 29.67 6.30
C ASP A 177 -11.52 28.49 7.27
N PRO A 178 -11.70 28.75 8.58
CA PRO A 178 -11.90 27.71 9.58
C PRO A 178 -13.11 26.79 9.33
N GLU A 179 -14.21 27.29 8.77
CA GLU A 179 -15.38 26.45 8.48
C GLU A 179 -15.09 25.48 7.34
N ILE A 180 -14.39 25.96 6.31
CA ILE A 180 -13.99 25.13 5.17
C ILE A 180 -12.95 24.09 5.62
N GLN A 181 -11.98 24.48 6.45
CA GLN A 181 -11.01 23.55 7.03
C GLN A 181 -11.70 22.45 7.85
N ARG A 182 -12.64 22.81 8.72
CA ARG A 182 -13.39 21.86 9.54
C ARG A 182 -14.17 20.87 8.67
N ARG A 183 -14.88 21.35 7.65
CA ARG A 183 -15.62 20.49 6.71
C ARG A 183 -14.70 19.57 5.92
N ASN A 184 -13.55 20.07 5.46
CA ASN A 184 -12.56 19.26 4.75
C ASN A 184 -11.96 18.19 5.67
N GLN A 185 -11.63 18.50 6.92
CA GLN A 185 -11.14 17.52 7.89
C GLN A 185 -12.18 16.43 8.20
N GLU A 186 -13.47 16.79 8.32
CA GLU A 186 -14.56 15.81 8.50
C GLU A 186 -14.69 14.89 7.28
N ALA A 187 -14.65 15.47 6.07
CA ALA A 187 -14.69 14.71 4.82
C ALA A 187 -13.47 13.79 4.66
N GLU A 188 -12.26 14.30 4.95
CA GLU A 188 -11.00 13.54 4.93
C GLU A 188 -11.05 12.35 5.88
N THR A 189 -11.53 12.56 7.11
CA THR A 189 -11.65 11.49 8.11
C THR A 189 -12.62 10.43 7.64
N SER A 190 -13.81 10.84 7.17
CA SER A 190 -14.84 9.93 6.66
C SER A 190 -14.37 9.13 5.44
N PHE A 191 -13.69 9.79 4.50
CA PHE A 191 -13.14 9.16 3.30
C PHE A 191 -11.98 8.22 3.61
N THR A 192 -11.10 8.60 4.53
CA THR A 192 -9.99 7.77 4.98
C THR A 192 -10.49 6.49 5.67
N ASN A 193 -11.53 6.59 6.49
CA ASN A 193 -12.19 5.42 7.10
C ASN A 193 -12.82 4.49 6.05
N LEU A 194 -13.46 5.07 5.01
CA LEU A 194 -13.94 4.29 3.87
C LEU A 194 -12.80 3.55 3.18
N PHE A 195 -11.69 4.25 2.92
CA PHE A 195 -10.53 3.71 2.23
C PHE A 195 -9.88 2.55 3.02
N ILE A 196 -9.66 2.72 4.32
CA ILE A 196 -9.14 1.67 5.22
C ILE A 196 -10.08 0.46 5.22
N ARG A 197 -11.40 0.70 5.38
CA ARG A 197 -12.38 -0.39 5.37
C ARG A 197 -12.32 -1.19 4.07
N LYS A 198 -12.24 -0.51 2.91
CA LYS A 198 -12.09 -1.18 1.61
C LYS A 198 -10.81 -1.97 1.55
N LEU A 199 -9.68 -1.36 1.95
CA LEU A 199 -8.36 -1.98 1.94
C LEU A 199 -8.34 -3.27 2.76
N LEU A 200 -8.86 -3.25 3.99
CA LEU A 200 -8.87 -4.44 4.85
C LEU A 200 -9.85 -5.53 4.39
N SER A 201 -10.81 -5.18 3.53
CA SER A 201 -11.83 -6.09 2.99
C SER A 201 -11.54 -6.66 1.60
N VAL A 202 -10.44 -6.25 0.96
CA VAL A 202 -10.10 -6.75 -0.38
C VAL A 202 -9.79 -8.23 -0.33
N LYS A 203 -10.10 -8.97 -1.40
CA LYS A 203 -9.80 -10.41 -1.51
C LYS A 203 -8.32 -10.69 -1.64
N SER A 204 -7.61 -9.83 -2.36
CA SER A 204 -6.16 -9.87 -2.46
C SER A 204 -5.59 -8.49 -2.75
N ILE A 205 -4.33 -8.31 -2.40
CA ILE A 205 -3.55 -7.11 -2.68
C ILE A 205 -2.10 -7.51 -2.90
N TYR A 206 -1.34 -6.75 -3.68
CA TYR A 206 0.07 -7.04 -3.87
C TYR A 206 0.91 -6.23 -2.88
N CYS A 207 2.06 -6.77 -2.48
CA CYS A 207 3.06 -6.05 -1.71
C CYS A 207 4.43 -6.16 -2.38
N VAL A 208 5.21 -5.07 -2.30
CA VAL A 208 6.60 -5.05 -2.77
C VAL A 208 7.51 -5.66 -1.72
N TYR A 209 8.27 -6.67 -2.12
CA TYR A 209 9.26 -7.37 -1.31
C TYR A 209 10.67 -7.03 -1.77
N ASN A 210 11.62 -7.07 -0.86
CA ASN A 210 13.03 -7.04 -1.21
C ASN A 210 13.54 -8.48 -1.38
N LYS A 211 14.17 -8.78 -2.53
CA LYS A 211 14.66 -10.13 -2.84
C LYS A 211 15.80 -10.55 -1.90
N ARG A 212 16.63 -9.62 -1.43
CA ARG A 212 17.75 -9.92 -0.54
C ARG A 212 17.26 -10.33 0.84
N THR A 213 16.37 -9.55 1.44
CA THR A 213 15.86 -9.85 2.79
C THR A 213 14.71 -10.85 2.79
N SER A 214 14.06 -11.05 1.64
CA SER A 214 12.81 -11.82 1.49
C SER A 214 11.63 -11.29 2.31
N GLU A 215 11.72 -10.05 2.79
CA GLU A 215 10.72 -9.36 3.62
C GLU A 215 10.08 -8.21 2.82
N PRO A 216 8.90 -7.69 3.24
CA PRO A 216 8.32 -6.49 2.65
C PRO A 216 9.35 -5.35 2.62
N HIS A 217 9.52 -4.73 1.45
CA HIS A 217 10.53 -3.69 1.25
C HIS A 217 10.16 -2.44 2.05
N LEU A 218 11.09 -1.98 2.89
CA LEU A 218 10.98 -0.74 3.64
C LEU A 218 11.44 0.44 2.78
N PHE A 219 10.50 1.23 2.31
CA PHE A 219 10.77 2.49 1.63
C PHE A 219 11.08 3.57 2.66
N SER A 220 12.34 4.00 2.72
CA SER A 220 12.78 5.14 3.50
C SER A 220 13.70 6.05 2.69
N ARG A 221 13.69 7.34 2.99
CA ARG A 221 14.50 8.38 2.37
C ARG A 221 15.34 9.07 3.43
N ILE A 222 16.55 9.42 3.06
CA ILE A 222 17.38 10.35 3.84
C ILE A 222 17.10 11.76 3.33
N VAL A 223 16.73 12.65 4.25
CA VAL A 223 16.45 14.05 3.95
C VAL A 223 17.47 14.91 4.67
N PRO A 224 18.22 15.77 3.94
CA PRO A 224 19.11 16.73 4.56
C PRO A 224 18.30 17.79 5.31
N GLN A 225 18.77 18.14 6.49
CA GLN A 225 18.26 19.22 7.34
C GLN A 225 19.22 20.42 7.31
N GLU A 226 18.81 21.52 7.93
CA GLU A 226 19.71 22.63 8.25
C GLU A 226 20.88 22.13 9.13
N ASN A 227 22.08 22.69 8.95
CA ASN A 227 23.31 22.35 9.67
C ASN A 227 23.93 20.96 9.39
N GLU A 228 23.84 20.47 8.14
CA GLU A 228 24.43 19.16 7.74
C GLU A 228 23.91 17.96 8.55
N MET A 229 22.79 18.13 9.25
CA MET A 229 22.08 17.05 9.91
C MET A 229 21.25 16.28 8.88
N TYR A 230 21.05 14.98 9.11
CA TYR A 230 20.27 14.13 8.22
C TYR A 230 19.22 13.40 9.04
N ILE A 231 17.99 13.37 8.52
CA ILE A 231 16.92 12.57 9.10
C ILE A 231 16.54 11.45 8.15
N CYS A 232 16.28 10.28 8.73
CA CYS A 232 15.66 9.17 8.04
C CYS A 232 14.15 9.32 8.16
N THR A 233 13.42 9.29 7.04
CA THR A 233 11.95 9.29 7.09
C THR A 233 11.45 8.00 7.71
N GLU A 234 10.27 8.04 8.31
CA GLU A 234 9.57 6.81 8.71
C GLU A 234 9.49 5.82 7.53
N PRO A 235 9.91 4.56 7.71
CA PRO A 235 9.85 3.57 6.64
C PRO A 235 8.42 3.04 6.47
N TYR A 236 8.00 2.89 5.22
CA TYR A 236 6.71 2.30 4.88
C TYR A 236 6.89 1.10 3.95
N ILE A 237 5.98 0.14 4.03
CA ILE A 237 5.83 -0.85 2.96
C ILE A 237 5.01 -0.28 1.81
N MET A 238 5.03 -0.92 0.64
CA MET A 238 4.19 -0.55 -0.49
C MET A 238 3.20 -1.67 -0.80
N LEU A 239 1.92 -1.30 -0.77
CA LEU A 239 0.79 -2.13 -1.22
C LEU A 239 0.31 -1.63 -2.58
N ILE A 240 0.01 -2.56 -3.47
CA ILE A 240 -0.43 -2.29 -4.84
C ILE A 240 -1.80 -2.92 -5.06
N THR A 241 -2.79 -2.09 -5.40
CA THR A 241 -4.13 -2.54 -5.77
C THR A 241 -4.03 -3.37 -7.05
N LYS A 242 -4.88 -4.40 -7.20
CA LYS A 242 -4.78 -5.32 -8.34
C LYS A 242 -4.98 -4.62 -9.69
N ALA A 243 -5.89 -3.66 -9.78
CA ALA A 243 -6.04 -2.78 -10.96
C ALA A 243 -4.76 -2.01 -11.35
N PHE A 244 -3.80 -1.81 -10.43
CA PHE A 244 -2.53 -1.11 -10.69
C PHE A 244 -1.32 -2.04 -10.82
N HIS A 245 -1.48 -3.34 -10.60
CA HIS A 245 -0.37 -4.29 -10.61
C HIS A 245 0.42 -4.25 -11.92
N GLU A 246 -0.26 -4.36 -13.06
CA GLU A 246 0.39 -4.33 -14.39
C GLU A 246 1.06 -2.99 -14.68
N ARG A 247 0.47 -1.88 -14.22
CA ARG A 247 1.03 -0.54 -14.43
C ARG A 247 2.30 -0.31 -13.61
N LEU A 248 2.37 -0.93 -12.44
CA LEU A 248 3.52 -0.86 -11.55
C LEU A 248 4.45 -2.08 -11.72
N ALA A 249 4.27 -2.88 -12.77
CA ALA A 249 5.14 -4.01 -13.08
C ALA A 249 6.59 -3.57 -13.31
N GLN A 250 6.83 -2.31 -13.72
CA GLN A 250 8.19 -1.74 -13.79
C GLN A 250 8.93 -1.80 -12.44
N ILE A 251 8.22 -1.82 -11.30
CA ILE A 251 8.86 -2.04 -9.99
C ILE A 251 9.52 -3.42 -9.94
N SER A 252 8.93 -4.43 -10.59
CA SER A 252 9.51 -5.78 -10.70
C SER A 252 10.70 -5.86 -11.67
N GLU A 253 10.96 -4.81 -12.46
CA GLU A 253 12.17 -4.70 -13.28
C GLU A 253 13.41 -4.35 -12.45
N ASP A 254 13.23 -3.82 -11.23
CA ASP A 254 14.34 -3.68 -10.27
C ASP A 254 14.84 -5.07 -9.86
N GLU A 255 16.13 -5.31 -10.08
CA GLU A 255 16.76 -6.60 -9.77
C GLU A 255 16.60 -6.99 -8.29
N ASN A 256 16.45 -6.02 -7.38
CA ASN A 256 16.35 -6.23 -5.94
C ASN A 256 14.92 -6.33 -5.42
N LEU A 257 13.90 -6.05 -6.24
CA LEU A 257 12.50 -6.03 -5.81
C LEU A 257 11.66 -7.13 -6.47
N ASP A 258 10.67 -7.60 -5.72
CA ASP A 258 9.69 -8.59 -6.15
C ASP A 258 8.29 -8.11 -5.76
N ILE A 259 7.26 -8.54 -6.48
CA ILE A 259 5.86 -8.20 -6.18
C ILE A 259 5.12 -9.49 -5.88
N ARG A 260 4.58 -9.60 -4.65
CA ARG A 260 3.90 -10.82 -4.18
C ARG A 260 2.44 -10.54 -3.85
N GLU A 261 1.55 -11.43 -4.28
CA GLU A 261 0.13 -11.37 -3.93
C GLU A 261 -0.09 -11.84 -2.48
N ILE A 262 -0.80 -11.03 -1.71
CA ILE A 262 -1.28 -11.32 -0.38
C ILE A 262 -2.77 -11.67 -0.51
N ASN A 263 -3.09 -12.96 -0.39
CA ASN A 263 -4.46 -13.44 -0.38
C ASN A 263 -5.08 -13.19 0.99
N ASN A 264 -6.21 -12.48 1.03
CA ASN A 264 -6.91 -12.09 2.25
C ASN A 264 -8.09 -13.03 2.53
N GLU A 265 -7.80 -14.32 2.70
CA GLU A 265 -8.84 -15.30 3.01
C GLU A 265 -9.52 -14.93 4.34
N ASN A 266 -10.85 -14.92 4.35
CA ASN A 266 -11.69 -14.58 5.50
C ASN A 266 -11.37 -13.23 6.17
N ASN A 267 -10.75 -12.28 5.45
CA ASN A 267 -10.31 -10.98 5.97
C ASN A 267 -9.30 -11.04 7.13
N LYS A 268 -8.56 -12.16 7.30
CA LYS A 268 -7.59 -12.31 8.40
C LYS A 268 -6.14 -12.23 7.94
N ASN A 269 -5.82 -12.86 6.82
CA ASN A 269 -4.44 -12.96 6.36
C ASN A 269 -3.80 -11.59 6.11
N LEU A 270 -4.56 -10.59 5.62
CA LEU A 270 -4.03 -9.24 5.42
C LEU A 270 -3.77 -8.55 6.77
N GLU A 271 -4.66 -8.68 7.74
CA GLU A 271 -4.47 -8.11 9.08
C GLU A 271 -3.25 -8.73 9.78
N GLU A 272 -3.10 -10.06 9.72
CA GLU A 272 -1.94 -10.77 10.27
C GLU A 272 -0.64 -10.37 9.56
N PHE A 273 -0.66 -10.25 8.23
CA PHE A 273 0.46 -9.77 7.43
C PHE A 273 0.88 -8.35 7.86
N LEU A 274 -0.08 -7.42 7.95
CA LEU A 274 0.17 -6.03 8.35
C LEU A 274 0.65 -5.96 9.80
N SER A 275 0.07 -6.76 10.70
CA SER A 275 0.49 -6.86 12.10
C SER A 275 1.95 -7.26 12.24
N SER A 276 2.35 -8.34 11.55
CA SER A 276 3.75 -8.80 11.54
C SER A 276 4.67 -7.72 10.93
N THR A 277 4.24 -7.09 9.84
CA THR A 277 5.03 -6.10 9.13
C THR A 277 5.25 -4.82 9.96
N PHE A 278 4.25 -4.38 10.72
CA PHE A 278 4.37 -3.18 11.54
C PHE A 278 5.06 -3.47 12.88
N TYR A 279 4.67 -4.53 13.57
CA TYR A 279 5.07 -4.75 14.96
C TYR A 279 6.22 -5.75 15.14
N LEU A 280 6.61 -6.49 14.10
CA LEU A 280 7.83 -7.31 14.10
C LEU A 280 8.90 -6.74 13.16
N ASN A 281 8.53 -6.27 11.97
CA ASN A 281 9.50 -5.76 10.99
C ASN A 281 9.76 -4.25 11.11
N GLY A 282 8.92 -3.54 11.87
CA GLY A 282 9.10 -2.13 12.19
C GLY A 282 8.71 -1.14 11.09
N ALA A 283 7.89 -1.53 10.11
CA ALA A 283 7.31 -0.54 9.19
C ALA A 283 6.31 0.37 9.92
N CYS A 284 6.31 1.66 9.60
CA CYS A 284 5.45 2.67 10.25
C CYS A 284 4.08 2.83 9.57
N GLY A 285 3.81 2.06 8.52
CA GLY A 285 2.58 2.13 7.73
C GLY A 285 2.77 1.61 6.31
N ALA A 286 1.82 1.92 5.44
CA ALA A 286 1.79 1.48 4.06
C ALA A 286 1.55 2.64 3.08
N ILE A 287 2.36 2.69 2.05
CA ILE A 287 2.13 3.41 0.80
C ILE A 287 1.13 2.60 -0.03
N ILE A 288 0.10 3.24 -0.59
CA ILE A 288 -0.87 2.56 -1.47
C ILE A 288 -0.72 3.09 -2.90
N ASN A 289 -0.22 2.25 -3.80
CA ASN A 289 0.16 2.52 -5.20
C ASN A 289 1.22 3.62 -5.42
N PHE A 290 1.17 4.74 -4.69
CA PHE A 290 2.09 5.88 -4.84
C PHE A 290 2.37 6.57 -3.50
N GLN A 291 3.57 7.14 -3.35
CA GLN A 291 4.10 7.72 -2.10
C GLN A 291 3.24 8.85 -1.52
N GLU A 292 2.36 9.47 -2.31
CA GLU A 292 1.46 10.53 -1.86
C GLU A 292 0.25 10.02 -1.07
N VAL A 293 0.03 8.70 -1.03
CA VAL A 293 -1.04 8.07 -0.26
C VAL A 293 -0.42 7.11 0.75
N VAL A 294 -0.30 7.57 1.99
CA VAL A 294 0.26 6.81 3.11
C VAL A 294 -0.80 6.63 4.20
N LEU A 295 -0.98 5.39 4.64
CA LEU A 295 -1.77 5.03 5.81
C LEU A 295 -0.83 4.58 6.93
N LYS A 296 -0.92 5.22 8.09
CA LYS A 296 -0.07 4.88 9.25
C LYS A 296 -0.47 3.53 9.84
N ALA A 297 0.48 2.83 10.45
CA ALA A 297 0.27 1.50 11.02
C ALA A 297 -0.95 1.43 11.95
N GLY A 298 -1.06 2.38 12.89
CA GLY A 298 -2.17 2.44 13.86
C GLY A 298 -3.56 2.72 13.26
N MET A 299 -3.63 3.12 11.99
CA MET A 299 -4.90 3.27 11.26
C MET A 299 -5.37 1.94 10.65
N LEU A 300 -4.44 1.02 10.41
CA LEU A 300 -4.68 -0.24 9.71
C LEU A 300 -4.81 -1.42 10.67
N VAL A 301 -3.99 -1.43 11.71
CA VAL A 301 -3.93 -2.50 12.71
C VAL A 301 -3.80 -1.86 14.08
N THR A 302 -4.49 -2.41 15.07
CA THR A 302 -4.37 -1.97 16.45
C THR A 302 -3.01 -2.38 17.01
N LYS A 303 -2.34 -1.46 17.70
CA LYS A 303 -1.09 -1.77 18.40
C LYS A 303 -1.38 -2.80 19.49
N PRO A 304 -0.60 -3.90 19.58
CA PRO A 304 -0.73 -4.84 20.68
C PRO A 304 -0.60 -4.10 22.03
N ASP A 305 -1.58 -4.30 22.91
CA ASP A 305 -1.57 -3.76 24.26
C ASP A 305 -1.22 -4.86 25.26
N PHE A 306 -0.09 -4.67 25.94
CA PHE A 306 0.42 -5.57 26.96
C PHE A 306 0.43 -4.92 28.35
N SER A 307 -0.33 -3.83 28.55
CA SER A 307 -0.40 -3.13 29.82
C SER A 307 -0.89 -4.02 30.97
N GLU A 308 -1.83 -4.94 30.67
CA GLU A 308 -2.36 -5.94 31.62
C GLU A 308 -1.53 -7.23 31.69
N VAL A 309 -0.53 -7.40 30.80
CA VAL A 309 0.33 -8.59 30.77
C VAL A 309 1.59 -8.31 31.62
N PRO A 310 1.90 -9.17 32.62
CA PRO A 310 3.14 -9.07 33.39
C PRO A 310 4.35 -9.03 32.45
N GLU A 311 5.35 -8.21 32.77
CA GLU A 311 6.50 -7.95 31.88
C GLU A 311 7.17 -9.23 31.37
N ILE A 312 7.32 -10.22 32.23
CA ILE A 312 7.93 -11.52 31.93
C ILE A 312 7.11 -12.39 30.95
N ASN A 313 5.81 -12.14 30.85
CA ASN A 313 4.89 -12.85 29.95
C ASN A 313 4.65 -12.06 28.66
N ARG A 314 5.22 -10.86 28.52
CA ARG A 314 5.08 -10.08 27.29
C ARG A 314 5.87 -10.75 26.18
N PRO A 315 5.32 -10.85 24.96
CA PRO A 315 6.07 -11.39 23.83
C PRO A 315 7.27 -10.50 23.55
N VAL A 316 8.41 -11.14 23.25
CA VAL A 316 9.61 -10.42 22.84
C VAL A 316 9.39 -9.88 21.43
N MET A 317 9.49 -8.57 21.28
CA MET A 317 9.31 -7.87 20.02
C MET A 317 10.30 -6.70 19.96
N ASN A 318 11.16 -6.68 18.95
CA ASN A 318 12.13 -5.59 18.74
C ASN A 318 11.97 -4.95 17.35
N PRO A 319 10.80 -4.35 17.03
CA PRO A 319 10.52 -3.81 15.70
C PRO A 319 11.49 -2.69 15.29
N ASP A 320 11.93 -1.84 16.22
CA ASP A 320 12.85 -0.75 15.91
C ASP A 320 14.25 -1.26 15.58
N LEU A 321 14.74 -2.27 16.30
CA LEU A 321 15.98 -2.96 15.94
C LEU A 321 15.86 -3.67 14.59
N MET A 322 14.76 -4.40 14.36
CA MET A 322 14.53 -5.13 13.13
C MET A 322 14.43 -4.21 11.91
N ARG A 323 13.78 -3.04 12.06
CA ARG A 323 13.72 -2.00 11.02
C ARG A 323 15.09 -1.67 10.48
N TRP A 324 16.05 -1.40 11.37
CA TRP A 324 17.40 -1.02 10.96
C TRP A 324 18.19 -2.20 10.37
N ILE A 325 17.99 -3.41 10.89
CA ILE A 325 18.55 -4.63 10.29
C ILE A 325 18.06 -4.77 8.84
N LEU A 326 16.75 -4.63 8.59
CA LEU A 326 16.17 -4.73 7.26
C LEU A 326 16.64 -3.61 6.34
N LEU A 327 16.66 -2.36 6.79
CA LEU A 327 17.13 -1.23 5.98
C LEU A 327 18.60 -1.38 5.57
N ILE A 328 19.45 -1.93 6.45
CA ILE A 328 20.83 -2.28 6.12
C ILE A 328 20.89 -3.44 5.12
N GLY A 329 20.12 -4.52 5.35
CA GLY A 329 20.07 -5.68 4.46
C GLY A 329 19.54 -5.37 3.06
N GLN A 330 18.78 -4.30 2.90
CA GLN A 330 18.27 -3.80 1.61
C GLN A 330 19.32 -3.04 0.78
N LEU A 331 20.47 -2.63 1.35
CA LEU A 331 21.48 -1.86 0.62
C LEU A 331 22.19 -2.72 -0.43
N SER A 332 22.16 -2.28 -1.70
CA SER A 332 22.74 -3.02 -2.84
C SER A 332 24.28 -3.01 -2.84
N SER A 333 24.92 -1.88 -2.52
CA SER A 333 26.38 -1.77 -2.34
C SER A 333 26.73 -0.70 -1.31
N VAL A 334 27.69 -1.02 -0.45
CA VAL A 334 28.31 -0.09 0.52
C VAL A 334 29.70 0.37 0.06
N ASP A 335 30.03 0.19 -1.22
CA ASP A 335 31.35 0.54 -1.75
C ASP A 335 31.40 1.98 -2.29
N THR A 336 30.23 2.59 -2.53
CA THR A 336 30.10 4.00 -2.90
C THR A 336 30.11 4.89 -1.66
N ASP A 337 30.53 6.15 -1.82
CA ASP A 337 30.53 7.11 -0.71
C ASP A 337 29.13 7.34 -0.15
N ASP A 338 28.12 7.45 -1.02
CA ASP A 338 26.71 7.55 -0.63
C ASP A 338 26.26 6.29 0.12
N GLY A 339 26.59 5.10 -0.39
CA GLY A 339 26.25 3.83 0.25
C GLY A 339 26.87 3.68 1.65
N ARG A 340 28.15 4.07 1.81
CA ARG A 340 28.83 4.11 3.12
C ARG A 340 28.18 5.09 4.07
N PHE A 341 27.79 6.26 3.57
CA PHE A 341 27.12 7.28 4.36
C PHE A 341 25.76 6.80 4.87
N VAL A 342 24.92 6.25 3.99
CA VAL A 342 23.61 5.67 4.36
C VAL A 342 23.79 4.53 5.36
N PHE A 343 24.74 3.63 5.12
CA PHE A 343 25.05 2.54 6.03
C PHE A 343 25.44 3.06 7.42
N GLY A 344 26.31 4.07 7.49
CA GLY A 344 26.73 4.67 8.76
C GLY A 344 25.56 5.27 9.55
N LEU A 345 24.63 5.94 8.88
CA LEU A 345 23.41 6.46 9.52
C LEU A 345 22.53 5.34 10.09
N TYR A 346 22.23 4.31 9.30
CA TYR A 346 21.41 3.19 9.76
C TYR A 346 22.10 2.38 10.86
N TYR A 347 23.42 2.21 10.77
CA TYR A 347 24.21 1.51 11.78
C TYR A 347 24.18 2.26 13.11
N ASN A 348 24.26 3.60 13.11
CA ASN A 348 24.14 4.39 14.34
C ASN A 348 22.76 4.21 15.01
N LEU A 349 21.67 4.21 14.22
CA LEU A 349 20.32 4.01 14.75
C LEU A 349 20.12 2.57 15.24
N LEU A 350 20.63 1.57 14.51
CA LEU A 350 20.69 0.18 14.94
C LEU A 350 21.39 0.05 16.28
N SER A 351 22.54 0.72 16.44
CA SER A 351 23.36 0.67 17.65
C SER A 351 22.63 1.17 18.90
N GLN A 352 21.83 2.23 18.75
CA GLN A 352 20.99 2.75 19.83
C GLN A 352 19.90 1.76 20.25
N GLU A 353 19.30 1.06 19.29
CA GLU A 353 18.25 0.08 19.59
C GLU A 353 18.81 -1.25 20.11
N LEU A 354 20.00 -1.64 19.65
CA LEU A 354 20.68 -2.86 20.07
C LEU A 354 21.01 -2.88 21.57
N THR A 355 21.39 -1.73 22.14
CA THR A 355 21.77 -1.64 23.57
C THR A 355 20.57 -1.74 24.51
N LYS A 356 19.36 -1.49 24.01
CA LYS A 356 18.09 -1.58 24.75
C LYS A 356 17.39 -2.92 24.56
N ALA A 357 17.73 -3.65 23.50
CA ALA A 357 17.00 -4.84 23.06
C ALA A 357 17.19 -6.03 24.01
N LEU A 358 16.08 -6.70 24.31
CA LEU A 358 16.06 -8.06 24.84
C LEU A 358 15.82 -9.03 23.68
N LEU A 359 16.74 -9.96 23.48
CA LEU A 359 16.69 -10.91 22.38
C LEU A 359 16.48 -12.33 22.90
N ILE A 360 16.02 -13.21 22.03
CA ILE A 360 15.80 -14.62 22.34
C ILE A 360 17.01 -15.42 21.87
N THR A 361 17.74 -16.02 22.80
CA THR A 361 18.76 -17.04 22.48
C THR A 361 18.11 -18.41 22.49
N PRO A 362 18.14 -19.18 21.38
CA PRO A 362 17.57 -20.52 21.37
C PRO A 362 18.31 -21.44 22.33
N VAL A 363 17.54 -22.21 23.09
CA VAL A 363 18.06 -23.18 24.03
C VAL A 363 17.21 -24.45 24.02
N LYS A 364 17.88 -25.60 24.05
CA LYS A 364 17.25 -26.89 24.41
C LYS A 364 17.62 -27.22 25.85
N TYR A 365 16.60 -27.61 26.61
CA TYR A 365 16.69 -28.02 28.00
C TYR A 365 16.08 -29.42 28.14
N GLU A 366 16.84 -30.37 28.68
CA GLU A 366 16.31 -31.70 28.97
C GLU A 366 15.52 -31.67 30.30
N GLY A 367 14.18 -31.61 30.18
CA GLY A 367 13.27 -31.68 31.32
C GLY A 367 12.23 -30.55 31.35
N PHE A 368 11.36 -30.58 32.37
CA PHE A 368 10.43 -29.50 32.63
C PHE A 368 11.15 -28.36 33.35
N VAL A 369 11.02 -27.13 32.86
CA VAL A 369 11.48 -25.92 33.56
C VAL A 369 10.32 -25.41 34.41
N PRO A 370 10.32 -25.62 35.74
CA PRO A 370 9.29 -25.04 36.59
C PRO A 370 9.45 -23.52 36.63
N GLU A 371 8.33 -22.81 36.69
CA GLU A 371 8.31 -21.35 36.87
C GLU A 371 8.15 -20.99 38.36
N ASP A 372 8.74 -19.88 38.77
CA ASP A 372 8.45 -19.28 40.07
C ASP A 372 7.12 -18.50 40.06
N GLU A 373 6.76 -17.91 41.20
CA GLU A 373 5.54 -17.10 41.37
C GLU A 373 5.48 -15.87 40.45
N THR A 374 6.63 -15.49 39.85
CA THR A 374 6.74 -14.39 38.90
C THR A 374 6.74 -14.85 37.44
N GLY A 375 6.63 -16.16 37.17
CA GLY A 375 6.70 -16.71 35.81
C GLY A 375 8.13 -16.94 35.31
N LYS A 376 9.15 -16.81 36.16
CA LYS A 376 10.55 -16.98 35.78
C LYS A 376 10.94 -18.46 35.85
N GLY A 377 11.50 -18.97 34.76
CA GLY A 377 12.01 -20.34 34.71
C GLY A 377 13.11 -20.58 35.76
N ILE A 378 12.88 -21.55 36.64
CA ILE A 378 13.83 -22.00 37.67
C ILE A 378 14.67 -23.12 37.09
N ILE A 379 15.90 -22.79 36.74
CA ILE A 379 16.87 -23.74 36.20
C ILE A 379 17.67 -24.33 37.36
N LYS A 380 17.64 -25.66 37.51
CA LYS A 380 18.42 -26.34 38.57
C LYS A 380 19.92 -26.21 38.29
N LYS A 381 20.69 -25.90 39.33
CA LYS A 381 22.16 -25.86 39.25
C LYS A 381 22.68 -27.23 38.77
N GLY A 382 23.56 -27.21 37.76
CA GLY A 382 24.10 -28.42 37.13
C GLY A 382 23.27 -28.99 35.98
N SER A 383 22.16 -28.33 35.59
CA SER A 383 21.42 -28.71 34.38
C SER A 383 22.25 -28.42 33.12
N GLU A 384 22.19 -29.33 32.15
CA GLU A 384 22.80 -29.13 30.83
C GLU A 384 21.85 -28.36 29.92
N MET A 385 22.40 -27.37 29.21
CA MET A 385 21.70 -26.61 28.19
C MET A 385 22.44 -26.73 26.88
N GLN A 386 21.68 -26.87 25.80
CA GLN A 386 22.24 -26.91 24.45
C GLN A 386 21.90 -25.62 23.72
N PHE A 387 22.92 -25.00 23.13
CA PHE A 387 22.81 -23.77 22.35
C PHE A 387 23.26 -24.05 20.91
N PRO A 388 22.63 -23.42 19.90
CA PRO A 388 23.09 -23.51 18.51
C PRO A 388 24.30 -22.59 18.32
N ILE A 389 25.49 -23.10 18.60
CA ILE A 389 26.76 -22.38 18.42
C ILE A 389 27.25 -22.57 16.99
N LEU A 390 27.66 -21.47 16.37
CA LEU A 390 28.19 -21.39 15.02
C LEU A 390 29.68 -21.09 15.03
N GLN A 391 30.36 -21.44 13.94
CA GLN A 391 31.67 -20.89 13.65
C GLN A 391 31.50 -19.42 13.23
N GLY A 392 31.93 -18.50 14.08
CA GLY A 392 31.90 -17.08 13.79
C GLY A 392 33.10 -16.61 12.97
N LYS A 393 33.26 -15.29 12.89
CA LYS A 393 34.40 -14.65 12.22
C LYS A 393 35.65 -14.73 13.12
N TYR A 394 36.83 -14.71 12.48
CA TYR A 394 38.12 -14.66 13.16
C TYR A 394 38.33 -15.77 14.22
N ASN A 395 37.79 -16.97 13.97
CA ASN A 395 37.84 -18.13 14.88
C ASN A 395 37.18 -17.93 16.25
N ARG A 396 36.36 -16.89 16.42
CA ARG A 396 35.54 -16.71 17.61
C ARG A 396 34.19 -17.42 17.38
N PRO A 397 33.73 -18.28 18.30
CA PRO A 397 32.42 -18.91 18.15
C PRO A 397 31.33 -17.86 18.24
N ALA A 398 30.22 -18.06 17.53
CA ALA A 398 29.09 -17.15 17.53
C ALA A 398 27.80 -17.85 17.97
N ILE A 399 26.90 -17.13 18.60
CA ILE A 399 25.61 -17.63 19.07
C ILE A 399 24.46 -16.94 18.33
N LYS A 400 23.42 -17.70 17.99
CA LYS A 400 22.22 -17.15 17.37
C LYS A 400 21.35 -16.44 18.40
N MET A 401 20.76 -15.32 17.99
CA MET A 401 19.77 -14.58 18.77
C MET A 401 18.64 -14.09 17.85
N TYR A 402 17.44 -13.89 18.38
CA TYR A 402 16.27 -13.51 17.59
C TYR A 402 15.54 -12.32 18.19
N THR A 403 14.99 -11.46 17.32
CA THR A 403 14.22 -10.27 17.72
C THR A 403 12.83 -10.59 18.22
N ASP A 404 12.31 -11.77 17.88
CA ASP A 404 10.95 -12.23 18.15
C ASP A 404 10.83 -13.75 17.99
N TRP A 405 9.77 -14.31 18.58
CA TRP A 405 9.52 -15.75 18.60
C TRP A 405 9.23 -16.32 17.21
N LYS A 406 8.57 -15.56 16.33
CA LYS A 406 8.25 -16.01 14.97
C LYS A 406 9.54 -16.37 14.21
N ARG A 407 10.55 -15.49 14.23
CA ARG A 407 11.84 -15.74 13.57
C ARG A 407 12.63 -16.89 14.18
N LEU A 408 12.58 -17.05 15.51
CA LEU A 408 13.20 -18.21 16.17
C LEU A 408 12.59 -19.50 15.63
N TYR A 409 11.26 -19.60 15.62
CA TYR A 409 10.57 -20.82 15.21
C TYR A 409 10.68 -21.11 13.71
N GLU A 410 10.74 -20.08 12.87
CA GLU A 410 10.98 -20.23 11.43
C GLU A 410 12.34 -20.87 11.12
N GLU A 411 13.39 -20.57 11.89
CA GLU A 411 14.75 -21.03 11.60
C GLU A 411 15.18 -22.24 12.44
N GLU A 412 14.78 -22.31 13.71
CA GLU A 412 15.21 -23.38 14.63
C GLU A 412 14.14 -24.47 14.81
N GLY A 413 12.85 -24.12 14.69
CA GLY A 413 11.73 -25.03 14.93
C GLY A 413 11.05 -24.85 16.29
N ASN A 414 9.80 -25.30 16.39
CA ASN A 414 8.93 -25.12 17.57
C ASN A 414 9.39 -25.89 18.82
N GLU A 415 10.32 -26.83 18.68
CA GLU A 415 10.87 -27.58 19.80
C GLU A 415 11.91 -26.79 20.62
N TRP A 416 12.40 -25.67 20.09
CA TRP A 416 13.35 -24.82 20.78
C TRP A 416 12.67 -23.87 21.76
N SER A 417 13.25 -23.74 22.93
CA SER A 417 12.88 -22.71 23.90
C SER A 417 13.78 -21.49 23.72
N GLY A 418 13.46 -20.41 24.42
CA GLY A 418 14.18 -19.14 24.33
C GLY A 418 14.64 -18.63 25.69
N LEU A 419 15.93 -18.31 25.79
CA LEU A 419 16.48 -17.51 26.87
C LEU A 419 16.42 -16.03 26.47
N ILE A 420 15.61 -15.23 27.17
CA ILE A 420 15.45 -13.80 26.91
C ILE A 420 16.56 -13.03 27.64
N GLN A 421 17.43 -12.36 26.88
CA GLN A 421 18.59 -11.65 27.43
C GLN A 421 19.13 -10.57 26.48
N PRO A 422 19.83 -9.54 27.00
CA PRO A 422 20.53 -8.59 26.15
C PRO A 422 21.76 -9.23 25.49
N VAL A 423 22.26 -8.59 24.42
CA VAL A 423 23.49 -9.00 23.72
C VAL A 423 24.69 -9.11 24.68
N GLU A 424 24.78 -8.19 25.64
CA GLU A 424 25.86 -8.14 26.61
C GLU A 424 26.05 -9.44 27.40
N SER A 425 24.98 -10.18 27.64
CA SER A 425 25.02 -11.43 28.42
C SER A 425 25.85 -12.53 27.76
N MET A 426 25.94 -12.53 26.42
CA MET A 426 26.66 -13.57 25.67
C MET A 426 27.89 -13.05 24.94
N ILE A 427 27.95 -11.76 24.59
CA ILE A 427 28.97 -11.19 23.69
C ILE A 427 30.41 -11.33 24.21
N SER A 428 30.58 -11.43 25.54
CA SER A 428 31.88 -11.60 26.18
C SER A 428 32.51 -12.98 25.89
N ILE A 429 31.68 -14.00 25.59
CA ILE A 429 32.09 -15.38 25.33
C ILE A 429 31.97 -15.70 23.83
N TYR A 430 30.85 -15.34 23.23
CA TYR A 430 30.50 -15.62 21.83
C TYR A 430 30.34 -14.30 21.07
N ASP A 431 30.57 -14.28 19.76
CA ASP A 431 29.97 -13.22 18.95
C ASP A 431 28.46 -13.48 18.79
N CYS A 432 27.68 -12.46 18.43
CA CYS A 432 26.22 -12.60 18.32
C CYS A 432 25.78 -12.48 16.86
N VAL A 433 24.97 -13.44 16.39
CA VAL A 433 24.31 -13.37 15.09
C VAL A 433 22.82 -13.23 15.30
N ILE A 434 22.29 -12.05 14.99
CA ILE A 434 20.88 -11.71 15.24
C ILE A 434 20.07 -11.98 13.97
N ASN A 435 18.98 -12.74 14.10
CA ASN A 435 18.10 -13.17 13.01
C ASN A 435 18.84 -13.81 11.83
N MET A 436 19.84 -14.64 12.14
CA MET A 436 20.48 -15.45 11.11
C MET A 436 19.42 -16.27 10.38
N SER A 437 19.44 -16.19 9.06
CA SER A 437 18.44 -16.79 8.19
C SER A 437 19.10 -17.68 7.16
N SER A 438 18.48 -18.82 6.89
CA SER A 438 18.73 -19.59 5.68
C SER A 438 18.15 -18.92 4.42
N ASN A 439 17.15 -18.05 4.62
CA ASN A 439 16.42 -17.34 3.56
C ASN A 439 16.69 -15.83 3.64
N GLY A 440 17.69 -15.35 2.90
CA GLY A 440 17.96 -13.92 2.71
C GLY A 440 18.76 -13.20 3.81
N ASP A 441 19.22 -11.99 3.49
CA ASP A 441 20.05 -11.10 4.31
C ASP A 441 19.21 -10.35 5.37
N LYS A 442 18.44 -11.07 6.20
CA LYS A 442 17.55 -10.49 7.24
C LYS A 442 18.17 -10.45 8.65
N GLY A 443 19.48 -10.66 8.75
CA GLY A 443 20.22 -10.74 10.02
C GLY A 443 21.48 -9.88 10.04
N ILE A 444 22.08 -9.75 11.23
CA ILE A 444 23.31 -8.99 11.44
C ILE A 444 24.30 -9.74 12.34
N TYR A 445 25.58 -9.63 12.02
CA TYR A 445 26.67 -10.16 12.83
C TYR A 445 27.26 -9.05 13.70
N ILE A 446 27.31 -9.27 15.02
CA ILE A 446 27.87 -8.36 16.00
C ILE A 446 29.06 -9.03 16.66
N SER A 447 30.27 -8.53 16.41
CA SER A 447 31.46 -8.96 17.15
C SER A 447 31.56 -8.26 18.50
N LYS A 448 32.36 -8.82 19.40
CA LYS A 448 32.68 -8.16 20.68
C LYS A 448 33.21 -6.74 20.49
N GLU A 449 34.13 -6.53 19.56
CA GLU A 449 34.73 -5.21 19.29
C GLU A 449 33.69 -4.22 18.78
N MET A 450 32.80 -4.65 17.87
CA MET A 450 31.69 -3.83 17.39
C MET A 450 30.78 -3.40 18.54
N PHE A 451 30.41 -4.35 19.41
CA PHE A 451 29.54 -4.05 20.54
C PHE A 451 30.19 -3.11 21.56
N GLU A 452 31.49 -3.25 21.82
CA GLU A 452 32.25 -2.31 22.67
C GLU A 452 32.32 -0.90 22.07
N GLU A 453 32.39 -0.77 20.74
CA GLU A 453 32.30 0.53 20.06
C GLU A 453 30.91 1.15 20.21
N ILE A 454 29.86 0.35 20.02
CA ILE A 454 28.46 0.76 20.21
C ILE A 454 28.27 1.31 21.62
N LYS A 455 28.73 0.58 22.65
CA LYS A 455 28.62 1.02 24.04
C LYS A 455 29.33 2.33 24.33
N ARG A 456 30.55 2.51 23.81
CA ARG A 456 31.31 3.76 23.97
C ARG A 456 30.56 4.95 23.39
N LYS A 457 29.98 4.79 22.19
CA LYS A 457 29.18 5.85 21.54
C LYS A 457 27.89 6.15 22.30
N SER A 458 27.25 5.15 22.88
CA SER A 458 26.01 5.34 23.67
C SER A 458 26.24 5.95 25.06
N SER A 459 27.45 5.86 25.63
CA SER A 459 27.78 6.52 26.91
C SER A 459 28.13 8.01 26.76
N ASP A 460 28.47 8.45 25.55
CA ASP A 460 28.85 9.84 25.24
C ASP A 460 27.66 10.69 24.73
N SER A 461 26.48 10.09 24.57
CA SER A 461 25.21 10.70 24.15
C SER A 461 24.21 10.74 25.30
#